data_AF-A0A3D3UW60-F1
#
_entry.id   AF-A0A3D3UW60-F1
#
_cell.length_a   1.000
_cell.length_b   1.000
_cell.length_c   1.000
_cell.angle_alpha   90.00
_cell.angle_beta   90.00
_cell.angle_gamma   90.00
#
_symmetry.space_group_name_H-M   'P 1'
#
loop_
_entity.id
_entity.type
_entity.pdbx_description
1 polymer ?
#
loop_
_entity_poly.entity_id
_entity_poly.type
_entity_poly.pdbx_seq_one_letter_code
_entity_poly.pdbx_strand_id
1 'polypeptide(L)'
;MNHIEVIIMDQITSDLIAAYSQCQRKAYLLLKGKVKGDQHEYECILEERTAANRSRYISTLPNGQVDSHFRKNGRVRFSRKDSLSCTISADDLVATCDALLKPKRESAGSRTRLEPHVVVGTHSVTDDQKLRLAFAGYVVGQTTRYRPLIGLIVTLTESPKQIRLEPQYSKVRPIINDLREQIRKPLSECPALCLNKHCAMCQFRNHCVHEAEKGDSLSLLQRVTPKLIRRYQKKGIFTVTQLSYLYKPRRRRKKAADTPPSFNVELQALAIRTNKIYLHEMPTISKQPIELFLDVEGIPDQEFDYLIGLVIQNGNDVSSHSFWANSAEDEAKIFEACLQKAAEYGSAPIYHYGSYDPRAFQRASKKHGIDCEAFINRMVNVNSLVFGKVYFPTRSNRLKDLGTCVGASWSAPQPSGIQSLVWRYRWEETRNGKLKEMLLSYNCDDCRAVQLLTEDLQHVANAATSRPDVDFADRPKQNCTESGEEIHRILDDILNSGHLEYRGKRISLQKEDGNSVPEHKKIGPPKGHKAHFRVPPSKVQRIIGVHRPRMCPRHKGQPLNSSNVLAEHTIIDLAFTRNGCRKTNVKYAGMKGY
;
A
#
# COMPACT_ATOMS: atom_id res chain seq x y z
N MET A 1 -3.03 -43.47 -12.22
CA MET A 1 -2.02 -42.41 -12.36
C MET A 1 -2.27 -41.70 -13.68
N ASN A 2 -3.11 -40.65 -13.69
CA ASN A 2 -3.31 -39.83 -14.88
C ASN A 2 -2.47 -38.57 -14.72
N HIS A 3 -1.37 -38.52 -15.48
CA HIS A 3 -0.59 -37.31 -15.68
C HIS A 3 -1.49 -36.24 -16.30
N ILE A 4 -1.82 -35.22 -15.52
CA ILE A 4 -2.39 -33.98 -16.06
C ILE A 4 -1.23 -33.28 -16.77
N GLU A 5 -1.24 -33.35 -18.10
CA GLU A 5 -0.38 -32.50 -18.93
C GLU A 5 -0.62 -31.04 -18.56
N VAL A 6 0.44 -30.38 -18.09
CA VAL A 6 0.46 -28.95 -17.84
C VAL A 6 0.38 -28.26 -19.21
N ILE A 7 -0.84 -27.93 -19.64
CA ILE A 7 -1.06 -27.13 -20.84
C ILE A 7 -0.38 -25.78 -20.62
N ILE A 8 0.71 -25.53 -21.34
CA ILE A 8 1.25 -24.18 -21.49
C ILE A 8 0.14 -23.38 -22.17
N MET A 9 -0.53 -22.51 -21.42
CA MET A 9 -1.53 -21.61 -21.98
C MET A 9 -0.79 -20.52 -22.76
N ASP A 10 -0.59 -20.73 -24.06
CA ASP A 10 -0.11 -19.68 -24.98
C ASP A 10 -1.19 -18.61 -25.26
N GLN A 11 -2.32 -18.68 -24.55
CA GLN A 11 -3.48 -17.80 -24.72
C GLN A 11 -3.62 -16.84 -23.55
N ILE A 12 -3.91 -15.58 -23.86
CA ILE A 12 -4.21 -14.53 -22.89
C ILE A 12 -5.71 -14.53 -22.62
N THR A 13 -6.09 -14.87 -21.39
CA THR A 13 -7.48 -15.00 -20.96
C THR A 13 -7.98 -13.82 -20.13
N SER A 14 -9.31 -13.68 -20.00
CA SER A 14 -9.92 -12.71 -19.06
C SER A 14 -9.37 -12.85 -17.63
N ASP A 15 -9.12 -14.09 -17.18
CA ASP A 15 -8.60 -14.36 -15.84
C ASP A 15 -7.15 -13.93 -15.68
N LEU A 16 -6.32 -14.08 -16.74
CA LEU A 16 -4.94 -13.56 -16.73
C LEU A 16 -4.91 -12.03 -16.66
N ILE A 17 -5.80 -11.33 -17.36
CA ILE A 17 -5.92 -9.87 -17.29
C ILE A 17 -6.32 -9.43 -15.88
N ALA A 18 -7.30 -10.11 -15.28
CA ALA A 18 -7.73 -9.82 -13.92
C ALA A 18 -6.62 -10.12 -12.89
N ALA A 19 -5.94 -11.25 -13.02
CA ALA A 19 -4.82 -11.62 -12.17
C ALA A 19 -3.67 -10.61 -12.30
N TYR A 20 -3.38 -10.11 -13.50
CA TYR A 20 -2.31 -9.15 -13.73
C TYR A 20 -2.62 -7.82 -13.03
N SER A 21 -3.88 -7.35 -13.08
CA SER A 21 -4.30 -6.12 -12.40
C SER A 21 -4.16 -6.20 -10.88
N GLN A 22 -4.35 -7.39 -10.32
CA GLN A 22 -4.14 -7.68 -8.90
C GLN A 22 -2.64 -7.83 -8.56
N CYS A 23 -1.89 -8.59 -9.36
CA CYS A 23 -0.47 -8.86 -9.19
C CYS A 23 0.14 -9.48 -10.46
N GLN A 24 1.15 -8.82 -11.05
CA GLN A 24 1.89 -9.36 -12.21
C GLN A 24 2.45 -10.78 -11.98
N ARG A 25 2.94 -11.06 -10.77
CA ARG A 25 3.45 -12.40 -10.41
C ARG A 25 2.31 -13.44 -10.33
N LYS A 26 1.09 -13.08 -9.88
CA LYS A 26 -0.08 -13.97 -9.89
C LYS A 26 -0.42 -14.39 -11.32
N ALA A 27 -0.46 -13.43 -12.26
CA ALA A 27 -0.70 -13.72 -13.67
C ALA A 27 0.38 -14.62 -14.27
N TYR A 28 1.66 -14.36 -13.97
CA TYR A 28 2.76 -15.20 -14.45
C TYR A 28 2.68 -16.64 -13.91
N LEU A 29 2.39 -16.81 -12.61
CA LEU A 29 2.26 -18.14 -12.00
C LEU A 29 1.07 -18.92 -12.57
N LEU A 30 -0.06 -18.25 -12.82
CA LEU A 30 -1.20 -18.83 -13.54
C LEU A 30 -0.82 -19.24 -14.97
N LEU A 31 -0.15 -18.36 -15.69
CA LEU A 31 0.25 -18.58 -17.08
C LEU A 31 1.17 -19.80 -17.24
N LYS A 32 2.13 -19.98 -16.32
CA LYS A 32 3.10 -21.08 -16.40
C LYS A 32 2.62 -22.39 -15.75
N GLY A 33 1.56 -22.35 -14.92
CA GLY A 33 0.90 -23.54 -14.36
C GLY A 33 1.75 -24.44 -13.47
N LYS A 34 2.95 -24.02 -13.03
CA LYS A 34 3.90 -24.88 -12.29
C LYS A 34 3.69 -24.92 -10.79
N VAL A 35 3.14 -23.85 -10.23
CA VAL A 35 2.92 -23.74 -8.78
C VAL A 35 1.44 -24.03 -8.53
N LYS A 36 1.16 -25.02 -7.70
CA LYS A 36 -0.20 -25.28 -7.24
C LYS A 36 -0.57 -24.16 -6.24
N GLY A 37 -1.64 -23.44 -6.54
CA GLY A 37 -2.23 -22.47 -5.62
C GLY A 37 -3.42 -23.09 -4.88
N ASP A 38 -3.66 -22.63 -3.66
CA ASP A 38 -4.85 -23.00 -2.90
C ASP A 38 -5.81 -21.81 -2.90
N GLN A 39 -6.94 -21.97 -3.57
CA GLN A 39 -7.92 -20.89 -3.71
C GLN A 39 -8.48 -20.51 -2.34
N HIS A 40 -8.56 -19.20 -2.08
CA HIS A 40 -9.10 -18.71 -0.82
C HIS A 40 -10.63 -18.91 -0.78
N GLU A 41 -11.17 -19.30 0.38
CA GLU A 41 -12.62 -19.57 0.53
C GLU A 41 -13.48 -18.36 0.13
N TYR A 42 -13.04 -17.15 0.47
CA TYR A 42 -13.66 -15.91 -0.01
C TYR A 42 -13.74 -15.79 -1.54
N GLU A 43 -12.68 -16.16 -2.29
CA GLU A 43 -12.74 -16.17 -3.77
C GLU A 43 -13.79 -17.18 -4.25
N CYS A 44 -13.91 -18.35 -3.60
CA CYS A 44 -14.93 -19.35 -3.91
C CYS A 44 -16.36 -18.83 -3.67
N ILE A 45 -16.60 -18.14 -2.55
CA ILE A 45 -17.91 -17.53 -2.26
C ILE A 45 -18.27 -16.47 -3.31
N LEU A 46 -17.31 -15.66 -3.76
CA LEU A 46 -17.56 -14.69 -4.83
C LEU A 46 -17.91 -15.38 -6.15
N GLU A 47 -17.29 -16.52 -6.47
CA GLU A 47 -17.62 -17.32 -7.65
C GLU A 47 -19.01 -17.95 -7.55
N GLU A 48 -19.38 -18.53 -6.40
CA GLU A 48 -20.72 -19.06 -6.12
C GLU A 48 -21.79 -17.97 -6.29
N ARG A 49 -21.57 -16.78 -5.70
CA ARG A 49 -22.45 -15.61 -5.84
C ARG A 49 -22.53 -15.12 -7.27
N THR A 50 -21.40 -15.13 -7.99
CA THR A 50 -21.37 -14.76 -9.41
C THR A 50 -22.21 -15.73 -10.23
N ALA A 51 -22.10 -17.05 -9.98
CA ALA A 51 -22.87 -18.07 -10.68
C ALA A 51 -24.39 -17.96 -10.40
N ALA A 52 -24.77 -17.71 -9.14
CA ALA A 52 -26.16 -17.46 -8.76
C ALA A 52 -26.73 -16.20 -9.43
N ASN A 53 -25.99 -15.08 -9.38
CA ASN A 53 -26.39 -13.83 -10.02
C ASN A 53 -26.48 -13.98 -11.55
N ARG A 54 -25.53 -14.71 -12.15
CA ARG A 54 -25.50 -15.01 -13.58
C ARG A 54 -26.74 -15.79 -14.01
N SER A 55 -27.14 -16.80 -13.24
CA SER A 55 -28.35 -17.57 -13.49
C SER A 55 -29.61 -16.69 -13.43
N ARG A 56 -29.72 -15.82 -12.41
CA ARG A 56 -30.81 -14.85 -12.29
C ARG A 56 -30.82 -13.89 -13.47
N TYR A 57 -29.68 -13.29 -13.81
CA TYR A 57 -29.57 -12.34 -14.90
C TYR A 57 -29.95 -12.96 -16.25
N ILE A 58 -29.43 -14.15 -16.55
CA ILE A 58 -29.73 -14.86 -17.80
C ILE A 58 -31.23 -15.12 -17.94
N SER A 59 -31.92 -15.50 -16.85
CA SER A 59 -33.38 -15.73 -16.89
C SER A 59 -34.20 -14.48 -17.23
N THR A 60 -33.65 -13.27 -17.01
CA THR A 60 -34.32 -12.00 -17.36
C THR A 60 -34.11 -11.57 -18.82
N LEU A 61 -33.19 -12.24 -19.54
CA LEU A 61 -32.89 -11.88 -20.92
C LEU A 61 -33.90 -12.53 -21.88
N PRO A 62 -34.42 -11.79 -22.88
CA PRO A 62 -35.30 -12.36 -23.88
C PRO A 62 -34.54 -13.43 -24.70
N ASN A 63 -35.17 -14.61 -24.84
CA ASN A 63 -34.63 -15.70 -25.65
C ASN A 63 -34.29 -15.21 -27.07
N GLY A 64 -33.01 -15.29 -27.46
CA GLY A 64 -32.62 -15.15 -28.87
C GLY A 64 -31.81 -13.92 -29.30
N GLN A 65 -31.28 -13.08 -28.40
CA GLN A 65 -30.44 -11.94 -28.81
C GLN A 65 -28.94 -12.27 -29.00
N VAL A 66 -28.63 -13.30 -29.78
CA VAL A 66 -27.29 -13.51 -30.31
C VAL A 66 -27.36 -13.47 -31.82
N ASP A 67 -26.76 -12.44 -32.42
CA ASP A 67 -26.76 -12.26 -33.87
C ASP A 67 -26.16 -13.50 -34.56
N SER A 68 -26.96 -14.13 -35.42
CA SER A 68 -26.62 -15.33 -36.20
C SER A 68 -25.32 -15.18 -37.01
N HIS A 69 -24.91 -13.95 -37.32
CA HIS A 69 -23.65 -13.63 -38.00
C HIS A 69 -22.41 -14.11 -37.22
N PHE A 70 -22.46 -14.11 -35.88
CA PHE A 70 -21.30 -14.46 -35.04
C PHE A 70 -21.13 -15.97 -34.85
N ARG A 71 -22.23 -16.73 -34.91
CA ARG A 71 -22.20 -18.20 -34.86
C ARG A 71 -21.53 -18.80 -36.10
N LYS A 72 -21.60 -18.13 -37.26
CA LYS A 72 -21.07 -18.62 -38.54
C LYS A 72 -19.56 -18.49 -38.70
N ASN A 73 -18.91 -17.52 -38.03
CA ASN A 73 -17.48 -17.25 -38.23
C ASN A 73 -16.52 -18.06 -37.34
N GLY A 74 -17.01 -18.96 -36.48
CA GLY A 74 -16.19 -19.83 -35.62
C GLY A 74 -15.36 -19.15 -34.52
N ARG A 75 -15.25 -17.81 -34.53
CA ARG A 75 -14.46 -16.98 -33.59
C ARG A 75 -15.20 -16.62 -32.30
N VAL A 76 -16.50 -16.87 -32.23
CA VAL A 76 -17.31 -16.74 -31.00
C VAL A 76 -17.97 -18.08 -30.73
N ARG A 77 -17.61 -18.71 -29.61
CA ARG A 77 -18.21 -19.95 -29.12
C ARG A 77 -19.17 -19.61 -27.99
N PHE A 78 -20.39 -20.10 -28.09
CA PHE A 78 -21.39 -19.96 -27.04
C PHE A 78 -21.42 -21.25 -26.20
N SER A 79 -21.62 -21.11 -24.90
CA SER A 79 -21.81 -22.27 -24.02
C SER A 79 -23.05 -23.05 -24.44
N ARG A 80 -22.91 -24.37 -24.55
CA ARG A 80 -24.03 -25.29 -24.85
C ARG A 80 -25.06 -25.35 -23.72
N LYS A 81 -24.69 -24.98 -22.48
CA LYS A 81 -25.60 -25.02 -21.32
C LYS A 81 -26.61 -23.87 -21.32
N ASP A 82 -26.16 -22.64 -21.60
CA ASP A 82 -27.00 -21.44 -21.39
C ASP A 82 -27.21 -20.60 -22.67
N SER A 83 -26.63 -20.99 -23.81
CA SER A 83 -26.69 -20.30 -25.12
C SER A 83 -26.24 -18.83 -25.18
N LEU A 84 -25.94 -18.19 -24.03
CA LEU A 84 -25.69 -16.76 -23.87
C LEU A 84 -24.25 -16.43 -23.46
N SER A 85 -23.64 -17.20 -22.56
CA SER A 85 -22.23 -16.97 -22.22
C SER A 85 -21.34 -17.26 -23.42
N CYS A 86 -20.49 -16.29 -23.70
CA CYS A 86 -19.67 -16.21 -24.88
C CYS A 86 -18.19 -16.31 -24.52
N THR A 87 -17.51 -17.21 -25.22
CA THR A 87 -16.05 -17.19 -25.36
C THR A 87 -15.74 -16.60 -26.72
N ILE A 88 -15.02 -15.48 -26.72
CA ILE A 88 -14.64 -14.73 -27.92
C ILE A 88 -13.13 -14.91 -28.08
N SER A 89 -12.70 -15.37 -29.26
CA SER A 89 -11.29 -15.58 -29.56
C SER A 89 -10.83 -14.72 -30.72
N ALA A 90 -9.71 -14.04 -30.57
CA ALA A 90 -8.98 -13.35 -31.63
C ALA A 90 -7.47 -13.64 -31.48
N ASP A 91 -6.90 -14.40 -32.41
CA ASP A 91 -5.50 -14.86 -32.38
C ASP A 91 -5.15 -15.56 -31.05
N ASP A 92 -4.24 -14.98 -30.27
CA ASP A 92 -3.79 -15.44 -28.94
C ASP A 92 -4.66 -14.93 -27.79
N LEU A 93 -5.74 -14.17 -28.07
CA LEU A 93 -6.61 -13.58 -27.06
C LEU A 93 -7.92 -14.36 -26.93
N VAL A 94 -8.28 -14.73 -25.71
CA VAL A 94 -9.52 -15.45 -25.39
C VAL A 94 -10.26 -14.73 -24.27
N ALA A 95 -11.29 -13.96 -24.63
CA ALA A 95 -12.13 -13.27 -23.66
C ALA A 95 -13.41 -14.06 -23.36
N THR A 96 -13.86 -13.95 -22.11
CA THR A 96 -15.15 -14.47 -21.64
C THR A 96 -16.11 -13.33 -21.30
N CYS A 97 -17.38 -13.51 -21.65
CA CYS A 97 -18.49 -12.63 -21.34
C CYS A 97 -19.74 -13.46 -21.01
N ASP A 98 -20.64 -12.91 -20.19
CA ASP A 98 -21.87 -13.59 -19.79
C ASP A 98 -23.00 -13.38 -20.79
N ALA A 99 -23.00 -12.22 -21.46
CA ALA A 99 -23.85 -11.94 -22.60
C ALA A 99 -23.16 -10.94 -23.55
N LEU A 100 -23.60 -10.95 -24.80
CA LEU A 100 -23.16 -10.02 -25.84
C LEU A 100 -24.40 -9.55 -26.60
N LEU A 101 -24.93 -8.37 -26.24
CA LEU A 101 -26.27 -7.92 -26.64
C LEU A 101 -26.22 -6.63 -27.47
N LYS A 102 -27.31 -6.33 -28.19
CA LYS A 102 -27.47 -5.03 -28.86
C LYS A 102 -27.86 -3.96 -27.83
N PRO A 103 -27.43 -2.69 -28.01
CA PRO A 103 -27.87 -1.61 -27.15
C PRO A 103 -29.40 -1.48 -27.17
N LYS A 104 -30.03 -1.25 -26.01
CA LYS A 104 -31.49 -1.05 -25.90
C LYS A 104 -32.01 0.17 -26.70
N ARG A 105 -31.12 1.09 -27.10
CA ARG A 105 -31.42 2.30 -27.88
C ARG A 105 -30.67 2.28 -29.21
N GLU A 106 -31.15 1.50 -30.18
CA GLU A 106 -30.72 1.64 -31.57
C GLU A 106 -31.87 2.11 -32.46
N SER A 107 -31.60 3.15 -33.25
CA SER A 107 -32.38 3.52 -34.43
C SER A 107 -32.20 2.45 -35.50
N ALA A 108 -33.29 2.04 -36.15
CA ALA A 108 -33.27 1.07 -37.23
C ALA A 108 -32.28 1.49 -38.33
N GLY A 109 -31.18 0.75 -38.51
CA GLY A 109 -30.24 0.94 -39.62
C GLY A 109 -28.73 0.95 -39.29
N SER A 110 -28.33 0.92 -38.00
CA SER A 110 -26.89 0.86 -37.65
C SER A 110 -26.34 -0.58 -37.74
N ARG A 111 -25.10 -0.72 -38.26
CA ARG A 111 -24.30 -1.96 -38.19
C ARG A 111 -24.38 -2.57 -36.78
N THR A 112 -24.54 -3.89 -36.66
CA THR A 112 -24.70 -4.60 -35.38
C THR A 112 -23.66 -4.17 -34.34
N ARG A 113 -24.02 -3.22 -33.46
CA ARG A 113 -23.20 -2.85 -32.32
C ARG A 113 -23.52 -3.83 -31.21
N LEU A 114 -22.51 -4.53 -30.72
CA LEU A 114 -22.66 -5.46 -29.62
C LEU A 114 -21.92 -4.94 -28.40
N GLU A 115 -22.60 -5.01 -27.26
CA GLU A 115 -22.09 -4.58 -25.96
C GLU A 115 -21.81 -5.83 -25.12
N PRO A 116 -20.57 -6.01 -24.62
CA PRO A 116 -20.25 -7.12 -23.73
C PRO A 116 -20.84 -6.85 -22.35
N HIS A 117 -21.42 -7.89 -21.75
CA HIS A 117 -21.95 -7.87 -20.40
C HIS A 117 -21.18 -8.89 -19.54
N VAL A 118 -20.81 -8.48 -18.32
CA VAL A 118 -20.15 -9.33 -17.33
C VAL A 118 -20.95 -9.29 -16.04
N VAL A 119 -21.30 -10.46 -15.51
CA VAL A 119 -22.01 -10.63 -14.24
C VAL A 119 -20.99 -10.87 -13.14
N VAL A 120 -21.21 -10.27 -11.97
CA VAL A 120 -20.30 -10.36 -10.83
C VAL A 120 -21.07 -10.63 -9.54
N GLY A 121 -20.40 -11.29 -8.59
CA GLY A 121 -20.91 -11.61 -7.25
C GLY A 121 -20.69 -10.51 -6.20
N THR A 122 -20.45 -9.27 -6.62
CA THR A 122 -20.23 -8.10 -5.75
C THR A 122 -21.34 -7.05 -5.95
N HIS A 123 -21.57 -6.21 -4.94
CA HIS A 123 -22.50 -5.09 -4.99
C HIS A 123 -21.84 -3.84 -5.63
N SER A 124 -20.56 -3.64 -5.36
CA SER A 124 -19.73 -2.60 -5.99
C SER A 124 -18.92 -3.15 -7.16
N VAL A 125 -18.52 -2.26 -8.08
CA VAL A 125 -17.73 -2.62 -9.26
C VAL A 125 -16.26 -2.36 -8.99
N THR A 126 -15.46 -3.39 -9.08
CA THR A 126 -14.00 -3.32 -8.87
C THR A 126 -13.26 -2.98 -10.17
N ASP A 127 -12.00 -2.55 -10.04
CA ASP A 127 -11.18 -2.21 -11.21
C ASP A 127 -10.77 -3.44 -12.03
N ASP A 128 -10.59 -4.61 -11.41
CA ASP A 128 -10.32 -5.85 -12.14
C ASP A 128 -11.53 -6.29 -12.98
N GLN A 129 -12.76 -6.11 -12.47
CA GLN A 129 -13.99 -6.38 -13.23
C GLN A 129 -14.15 -5.44 -14.43
N LYS A 130 -13.84 -4.14 -14.27
CA LYS A 130 -13.79 -3.18 -15.39
C LYS A 130 -12.76 -3.60 -16.45
N LEU A 131 -11.61 -4.10 -16.03
CA LEU A 131 -10.57 -4.58 -16.94
C LEU A 131 -10.97 -5.88 -17.64
N ARG A 132 -11.63 -6.84 -16.96
CA ARG A 132 -12.22 -8.04 -17.59
C ARG A 132 -13.21 -7.65 -18.69
N LEU A 133 -14.13 -6.73 -18.38
CA LEU A 133 -15.11 -6.23 -19.34
C LEU A 133 -14.45 -5.50 -20.51
N ALA A 134 -13.46 -4.64 -20.24
CA ALA A 134 -12.72 -3.95 -21.28
C ALA A 134 -11.86 -4.91 -22.13
N PHE A 135 -11.35 -6.00 -21.56
CA PHE A 135 -10.69 -7.03 -22.34
C PHE A 135 -11.67 -7.73 -23.28
N ALA A 136 -12.87 -8.09 -22.80
CA ALA A 136 -13.93 -8.61 -23.66
C ALA A 136 -14.27 -7.67 -24.81
N GLY A 137 -14.51 -6.38 -24.54
CA GLY A 137 -14.74 -5.39 -25.59
C GLY A 137 -13.56 -5.22 -26.54
N TYR A 138 -12.32 -5.35 -26.05
CA TYR A 138 -11.11 -5.30 -26.88
C TYR A 138 -11.09 -6.47 -27.87
N VAL A 139 -11.34 -7.70 -27.40
CA VAL A 139 -11.36 -8.89 -28.25
C VAL A 139 -12.53 -8.87 -29.23
N VAL A 140 -13.73 -8.41 -28.81
CA VAL A 140 -14.85 -8.14 -29.75
C VAL A 140 -14.40 -7.20 -30.87
N GLY A 141 -13.73 -6.10 -30.53
CA GLY A 141 -13.21 -5.15 -31.51
C GLY A 141 -12.11 -5.69 -32.43
N GLN A 142 -11.40 -6.76 -32.07
CA GLN A 142 -10.47 -7.44 -32.97
C GLN A 142 -11.18 -8.44 -33.91
N THR A 143 -12.24 -9.10 -33.41
CA THR A 143 -13.04 -10.03 -34.22
C THR A 143 -14.00 -9.32 -35.18
N THR A 144 -14.34 -8.06 -34.91
CA THR A 144 -15.35 -7.29 -35.66
C THR A 144 -14.77 -5.98 -36.18
N ARG A 145 -15.47 -5.33 -37.13
CA ARG A 145 -15.12 -3.98 -37.60
C ARG A 145 -15.58 -2.87 -36.65
N TYR A 146 -16.07 -3.20 -35.46
CA TYR A 146 -16.60 -2.24 -34.49
C TYR A 146 -16.04 -2.51 -33.10
N ARG A 147 -15.47 -1.48 -32.48
CA ARG A 147 -14.98 -1.56 -31.11
C ARG A 147 -16.05 -1.05 -30.15
N PRO A 148 -16.55 -1.86 -29.21
CA PRO A 148 -17.56 -1.42 -28.25
C PRO A 148 -17.07 -0.22 -27.43
N LEU A 149 -17.88 0.82 -27.34
CA LEU A 149 -17.59 2.01 -26.51
C LEU A 149 -18.08 1.82 -25.07
N ILE A 150 -19.10 0.98 -24.91
CA ILE A 150 -19.83 0.73 -23.68
C ILE A 150 -19.87 -0.78 -23.44
N GLY A 151 -19.82 -1.18 -22.18
CA GLY A 151 -20.22 -2.51 -21.72
C GLY A 151 -20.96 -2.40 -20.38
N LEU A 152 -21.63 -3.47 -19.97
CA LEU A 152 -22.39 -3.52 -18.72
C LEU A 152 -21.76 -4.47 -17.72
N ILE A 153 -21.74 -4.07 -16.44
CA ILE A 153 -21.44 -4.96 -15.32
C ILE A 153 -22.71 -5.15 -14.51
N VAL A 154 -23.15 -6.41 -14.37
CA VAL A 154 -24.32 -6.78 -13.58
C VAL A 154 -23.84 -7.18 -12.19
N THR A 155 -23.97 -6.26 -11.24
CA THR A 155 -23.69 -6.48 -9.81
C THR A 155 -24.85 -7.21 -9.13
N LEU A 156 -24.72 -7.53 -7.84
CA LEU A 156 -25.82 -8.08 -7.05
C LEU A 156 -26.97 -7.08 -6.82
N THR A 157 -26.74 -5.79 -7.11
CA THR A 157 -27.75 -4.74 -7.09
C THR A 157 -28.76 -4.88 -8.23
N GLU A 158 -29.93 -4.28 -8.10
CA GLU A 158 -31.03 -4.44 -9.07
C GLU A 158 -30.74 -3.87 -10.47
N SER A 159 -29.87 -2.87 -10.59
CA SER A 159 -29.54 -2.22 -11.86
C SER A 159 -28.12 -2.56 -12.38
N PRO A 160 -27.96 -2.96 -13.65
CA PRO A 160 -26.65 -3.08 -14.30
C PRO A 160 -25.94 -1.73 -14.40
N LYS A 161 -24.64 -1.73 -14.15
CA LYS A 161 -23.79 -0.53 -14.21
C LYS A 161 -23.12 -0.40 -15.58
N GLN A 162 -23.34 0.73 -16.24
CA GLN A 162 -22.76 1.02 -17.54
C GLN A 162 -21.33 1.56 -17.42
N ILE A 163 -20.38 0.93 -18.13
CA ILE A 163 -18.96 1.28 -18.08
C ILE A 163 -18.51 1.76 -19.46
N ARG A 164 -17.86 2.93 -19.51
CA ARG A 164 -17.14 3.42 -20.70
C ARG A 164 -15.84 2.65 -20.86
N LEU A 165 -15.67 1.97 -22.00
CA LEU A 165 -14.54 1.05 -22.22
C LEU A 165 -13.30 1.77 -22.75
N GLU A 166 -13.46 2.90 -23.43
CA GLU A 166 -12.37 3.65 -24.05
C GLU A 166 -11.21 4.00 -23.09
N PRO A 167 -11.45 4.52 -21.87
CA PRO A 167 -10.37 4.75 -20.91
C PRO A 167 -9.69 3.45 -20.45
N GLN A 168 -10.45 2.35 -20.34
CA GLN A 168 -9.92 1.08 -19.85
C GLN A 168 -9.09 0.35 -20.91
N TYR A 169 -9.41 0.52 -22.18
CA TYR A 169 -8.62 0.00 -23.28
C TYR A 169 -7.16 0.46 -23.25
N SER A 170 -6.90 1.70 -22.84
CA SER A 170 -5.55 2.23 -22.67
C SER A 170 -4.73 1.46 -21.63
N LYS A 171 -5.40 0.85 -20.64
CA LYS A 171 -4.79 0.01 -19.60
C LYS A 171 -4.65 -1.45 -20.04
N VAL A 172 -5.62 -1.98 -20.78
CA VAL A 172 -5.62 -3.37 -21.25
C VAL A 172 -4.50 -3.63 -22.25
N ARG A 173 -4.24 -2.71 -23.19
CA ARG A 173 -3.25 -2.93 -24.26
C ARG A 173 -1.81 -3.14 -23.74
N PRO A 174 -1.28 -2.33 -22.80
CA PRO A 174 0.01 -2.60 -22.18
C PRO A 174 0.06 -3.97 -21.48
N ILE A 175 -1.01 -4.34 -20.77
CA ILE A 175 -1.09 -5.63 -20.07
C ILE A 175 -0.98 -6.80 -21.06
N ILE A 176 -1.71 -6.74 -22.19
CA ILE A 176 -1.63 -7.75 -23.24
C ILE A 176 -0.20 -7.87 -23.78
N ASN A 177 0.44 -6.73 -24.08
CA ASN A 177 1.81 -6.74 -24.61
C ASN A 177 2.80 -7.36 -23.61
N ASP A 178 2.72 -6.97 -22.34
CA ASP A 178 3.57 -7.54 -21.28
C ASP A 178 3.33 -9.06 -21.11
N LEU A 179 2.07 -9.51 -21.16
CA LEU A 179 1.74 -10.93 -21.09
C LEU A 179 2.30 -11.70 -22.30
N ARG A 180 2.19 -11.16 -23.52
CA ARG A 180 2.81 -11.74 -24.72
C ARG A 180 4.33 -11.87 -24.58
N GLU A 181 4.98 -10.89 -23.98
CA GLU A 181 6.41 -10.97 -23.68
C GLU A 181 6.71 -12.06 -22.63
N GLN A 182 5.91 -12.16 -21.57
CA GLN A 182 6.07 -13.20 -20.54
C GLN A 182 5.84 -14.63 -21.06
N ILE A 183 4.94 -14.80 -22.03
CA ILE A 183 4.75 -16.08 -22.73
C ILE A 183 6.06 -16.50 -23.40
N ARG A 184 6.68 -15.59 -24.16
CA ARG A 184 7.93 -15.83 -24.92
C ARG A 184 9.16 -16.00 -24.04
N LYS A 185 9.18 -15.41 -22.84
CA LYS A 185 10.33 -15.45 -21.94
C LYS A 185 10.53 -16.82 -21.29
N PRO A 186 11.81 -17.21 -21.05
CA PRO A 186 12.13 -18.44 -20.33
C PRO A 186 11.66 -18.34 -18.88
N LEU A 187 11.42 -19.51 -18.28
CA LEU A 187 10.88 -19.65 -16.93
C LEU A 187 11.75 -19.03 -15.82
N SER A 188 13.04 -18.85 -16.10
CA SER A 188 14.02 -18.22 -15.21
C SER A 188 13.78 -16.72 -15.01
N GLU A 189 13.04 -16.06 -15.90
CA GLU A 189 12.72 -14.62 -15.82
C GLU A 189 11.37 -14.36 -15.16
N CYS A 190 11.15 -14.92 -13.97
CA CYS A 190 9.96 -14.67 -13.17
C CYS A 190 9.87 -13.18 -12.76
N PRO A 191 8.68 -12.53 -12.84
CA PRO A 191 8.50 -11.18 -12.33
C PRO A 191 8.95 -11.03 -10.88
N ALA A 192 9.57 -9.90 -10.55
CA ALA A 192 10.12 -9.64 -9.23
C ALA A 192 9.09 -9.85 -8.11
N LEU A 193 9.51 -10.51 -7.04
CA LEU A 193 8.67 -10.78 -5.88
C LEU A 193 8.36 -9.48 -5.14
N CYS A 194 7.08 -9.16 -5.02
CA CYS A 194 6.60 -8.04 -4.22
C CYS A 194 5.25 -8.40 -3.60
N LEU A 195 5.26 -8.65 -2.29
CA LEU A 195 4.02 -8.81 -1.52
C LEU A 195 3.21 -7.50 -1.58
N ASN A 196 1.90 -7.64 -1.75
CA ASN A 196 0.99 -6.51 -1.94
C ASN A 196 -0.34 -6.75 -1.21
N LYS A 197 -1.28 -5.80 -1.32
CA LYS A 197 -2.58 -5.88 -0.62
C LYS A 197 -3.42 -7.09 -1.06
N HIS A 198 -3.32 -7.51 -2.32
CA HIS A 198 -4.04 -8.68 -2.86
C HIS A 198 -3.57 -10.01 -2.24
N CYS A 199 -2.35 -10.05 -1.68
CA CYS A 199 -1.77 -11.27 -1.14
C CYS A 199 -2.63 -11.92 -0.04
N ALA A 200 -3.49 -11.18 0.66
CA ALA A 200 -4.36 -11.75 1.70
C ALA A 200 -5.37 -12.78 1.17
N MET A 201 -5.79 -12.66 -0.10
CA MET A 201 -6.73 -13.59 -0.75
C MET A 201 -6.08 -14.35 -1.93
N CYS A 202 -4.80 -14.12 -2.19
CA CYS A 202 -4.11 -14.72 -3.33
C CYS A 202 -3.80 -16.19 -3.08
N GLN A 203 -4.19 -17.07 -4.01
CA GLN A 203 -3.88 -18.50 -3.96
C GLN A 203 -2.38 -18.86 -3.90
N PHE A 204 -1.49 -17.92 -4.27
CA PHE A 204 -0.04 -18.12 -4.22
C PHE A 204 0.63 -17.41 -3.03
N ARG A 205 -0.14 -16.94 -2.04
CA ARG A 205 0.39 -16.21 -0.89
C ARG A 205 1.48 -16.99 -0.18
N ASN A 206 1.22 -18.23 0.20
CA ASN A 206 2.15 -19.04 1.01
C ASN A 206 3.47 -19.25 0.28
N HIS A 207 3.41 -19.58 -1.02
CA HIS A 207 4.58 -19.71 -1.88
C HIS A 207 5.37 -18.39 -1.96
N CYS A 208 4.71 -17.26 -2.24
CA CYS A 208 5.36 -15.95 -2.34
C CYS A 208 5.97 -15.50 -0.99
N VAL A 209 5.30 -15.75 0.13
CA VAL A 209 5.80 -15.40 1.46
C VAL A 209 7.02 -16.26 1.80
N HIS A 210 6.95 -17.57 1.57
CA HIS A 210 8.07 -18.48 1.80
C HIS A 210 9.31 -18.07 1.00
N GLU A 211 9.16 -17.74 -0.29
CA GLU A 211 10.26 -17.24 -1.11
C GLU A 211 10.80 -15.89 -0.60
N ALA A 212 9.91 -15.00 -0.15
CA ALA A 212 10.31 -13.70 0.40
C ALA A 212 11.12 -13.87 1.68
N GLU A 213 10.72 -14.78 2.56
CA GLU A 213 11.41 -15.10 3.81
C GLU A 213 12.77 -15.75 3.56
N LYS A 214 12.81 -16.76 2.66
CA LYS A 214 14.05 -17.43 2.29
C LYS A 214 15.09 -16.47 1.72
N GLY A 215 14.66 -15.48 0.95
CA GLY A 215 15.52 -14.45 0.36
C GLY A 215 15.73 -13.20 1.23
N ASP A 216 15.19 -13.16 2.45
CA ASP A 216 15.13 -11.97 3.32
C ASP A 216 14.69 -10.69 2.55
N SER A 217 13.70 -10.83 1.67
CA SER A 217 13.29 -9.81 0.71
C SER A 217 12.78 -8.55 1.38
N LEU A 218 13.14 -7.38 0.84
CA LEU A 218 12.56 -6.09 1.24
C LEU A 218 11.03 -6.04 1.15
N SER A 219 10.42 -6.90 0.32
CA SER A 219 8.96 -6.99 0.20
C SER A 219 8.26 -7.54 1.43
N LEU A 220 8.99 -8.14 2.37
CA LEU A 220 8.45 -8.57 3.66
C LEU A 220 7.91 -7.40 4.48
N LEU A 221 8.52 -6.22 4.34
CA LEU A 221 8.12 -5.02 5.06
C LEU A 221 6.88 -4.41 4.39
N GLN A 222 5.73 -4.43 5.07
CA GLN A 222 4.42 -4.05 4.51
C GLN A 222 4.40 -2.66 3.84
N ARG A 223 5.20 -1.71 4.34
CA ARG A 223 5.24 -0.32 3.86
C ARG A 223 6.24 -0.08 2.73
N VAL A 224 6.96 -1.11 2.30
CA VAL A 224 7.92 -1.02 1.20
C VAL A 224 7.21 -1.21 -0.13
N THR A 225 7.16 -0.14 -0.92
CA THR A 225 6.55 -0.17 -2.27
C THR A 225 7.55 -0.68 -3.32
N PRO A 226 7.09 -1.21 -4.48
CA PRO A 226 7.98 -1.61 -5.56
C PRO A 226 8.97 -0.51 -5.99
N LYS A 227 8.53 0.75 -5.95
CA LYS A 227 9.37 1.92 -6.24
C LYS A 227 10.50 2.06 -5.21
N LEU A 228 10.21 1.84 -3.94
CA LEU A 228 11.18 1.90 -2.86
C LEU A 228 12.15 0.70 -2.91
N ILE A 229 11.67 -0.51 -3.20
CA ILE A 229 12.51 -1.69 -3.46
C ILE A 229 13.54 -1.36 -4.54
N ARG A 230 13.09 -0.91 -5.71
CA ARG A 230 14.00 -0.53 -6.82
C ARG A 230 15.01 0.54 -6.44
N ARG A 231 14.63 1.48 -5.54
CA ARG A 231 15.53 2.53 -5.05
C ARG A 231 16.66 1.97 -4.19
N TYR A 232 16.37 0.99 -3.33
CA TYR A 232 17.39 0.30 -2.53
C TYR A 232 18.24 -0.65 -3.36
N GLN A 233 17.63 -1.39 -4.29
CA GLN A 233 18.34 -2.29 -5.21
C GLN A 233 19.36 -1.55 -6.07
N LYS A 234 19.04 -0.34 -6.56
CA LYS A 234 20.00 0.53 -7.28
C LYS A 234 21.23 0.91 -6.45
N LYS A 235 21.17 0.78 -5.13
CA LYS A 235 22.26 1.01 -4.18
C LYS A 235 22.89 -0.29 -3.66
N GLY A 236 22.54 -1.44 -4.23
CA GLY A 236 23.05 -2.74 -3.81
C GLY A 236 22.40 -3.32 -2.55
N ILE A 237 21.25 -2.78 -2.12
CA ILE A 237 20.52 -3.28 -0.94
C ILE A 237 19.32 -4.11 -1.41
N PHE A 238 19.34 -5.39 -1.10
CA PHE A 238 18.37 -6.39 -1.53
C PHE A 238 17.64 -7.06 -0.37
N THR A 239 18.20 -7.04 0.84
CA THR A 239 17.64 -7.75 2.00
C THR A 239 17.25 -6.83 3.16
N VAL A 240 16.32 -7.27 4.02
CA VAL A 240 15.94 -6.53 5.25
C VAL A 240 17.14 -6.38 6.17
N THR A 241 17.96 -7.43 6.27
CA THR A 241 19.21 -7.40 7.03
C THR A 241 20.15 -6.30 6.54
N GLN A 242 20.40 -6.20 5.23
CA GLN A 242 21.22 -5.13 4.66
C GLN A 242 20.60 -3.75 4.91
N LEU A 243 19.28 -3.63 4.81
CA LEU A 243 18.56 -2.38 5.06
C LEU A 243 18.74 -1.89 6.50
N SER A 244 18.77 -2.81 7.46
CA SER A 244 18.93 -2.47 8.88
C SER A 244 20.23 -1.73 9.21
N TYR A 245 21.32 -2.02 8.49
CA TYR A 245 22.63 -1.38 8.67
C TYR A 245 22.70 0.05 8.10
N LEU A 246 21.69 0.47 7.33
CA LEU A 246 21.63 1.84 6.81
C LEU A 246 21.09 2.82 7.85
N TYR A 247 20.41 2.33 8.88
CA TYR A 247 19.90 3.21 9.92
C TYR A 247 21.09 3.85 10.66
N LYS A 248 21.06 5.17 10.77
CA LYS A 248 22.04 5.94 11.54
C LYS A 248 21.28 6.83 12.51
N PRO A 249 21.52 6.72 13.83
CA PRO A 249 20.96 7.63 14.82
C PRO A 249 21.26 9.07 14.39
N ARG A 250 20.22 9.88 14.22
CA ARG A 250 20.34 11.30 13.85
C ARG A 250 19.49 12.12 14.79
N ARG A 251 20.13 13.06 15.50
CA ARG A 251 19.42 14.02 16.34
C ARG A 251 18.50 14.90 15.47
N ARG A 252 17.23 14.97 15.82
CA ARG A 252 16.24 15.79 15.10
C ARG A 252 16.65 17.27 15.21
N ARG A 253 16.66 17.98 14.08
CA ARG A 253 16.91 19.43 14.07
C ARG A 253 15.73 20.12 14.75
N LYS A 254 15.97 21.07 15.67
CA LYS A 254 14.93 21.80 16.43
C LYS A 254 13.80 22.39 15.56
N LYS A 255 14.08 22.76 14.30
CA LYS A 255 13.09 23.29 13.35
C LYS A 255 12.15 22.24 12.72
N ALA A 256 12.38 20.95 12.95
CA ALA A 256 11.57 19.85 12.39
C ALA A 256 10.57 19.28 13.41
N ALA A 257 10.40 19.91 14.57
CA ALA A 257 9.44 19.48 15.60
C ALA A 257 7.99 19.55 15.10
N ASP A 258 7.66 20.53 14.26
CA ASP A 258 6.29 20.75 13.74
C ASP A 258 5.92 19.83 12.55
N THR A 259 6.84 19.02 12.03
CA THR A 259 6.54 18.06 10.95
C THR A 259 6.14 16.71 11.54
N PRO A 260 5.01 16.10 11.14
CA PRO A 260 4.63 14.78 11.65
C PRO A 260 5.74 13.74 11.38
N PRO A 261 6.00 12.81 12.32
CA PRO A 261 7.04 11.83 12.18
C PRO A 261 6.82 10.97 10.94
N SER A 262 7.80 10.96 10.04
CA SER A 262 7.78 10.11 8.85
C SER A 262 8.22 8.70 9.21
N PHE A 263 7.49 7.69 8.77
CA PHE A 263 7.87 6.28 8.95
C PHE A 263 9.25 5.99 8.32
N ASN A 264 10.14 5.38 9.10
CA ASN A 264 11.51 5.05 8.73
C ASN A 264 11.65 3.53 8.54
N VAL A 265 11.82 3.11 7.29
CA VAL A 265 11.88 1.68 6.95
C VAL A 265 13.20 1.06 7.43
N GLU A 266 14.30 1.80 7.40
CA GLU A 266 15.59 1.36 7.92
C GLU A 266 15.52 1.07 9.42
N LEU A 267 14.78 1.89 10.20
CA LEU A 267 14.57 1.68 11.62
C LEU A 267 13.69 0.44 11.89
N GLN A 268 12.65 0.22 11.07
CA GLN A 268 11.85 -1.00 11.15
C GLN A 268 12.71 -2.25 10.91
N ALA A 269 13.59 -2.20 9.91
CA ALA A 269 14.53 -3.29 9.63
C ALA A 269 15.51 -3.52 10.79
N LEU A 270 15.96 -2.45 11.45
CA LEU A 270 16.79 -2.54 12.65
C LEU A 270 16.03 -3.20 13.82
N ALA A 271 14.78 -2.79 14.08
CA ALA A 271 13.91 -3.38 15.09
C ALA A 271 13.78 -4.89 14.92
N ILE A 272 13.53 -5.36 13.69
CA ILE A 272 13.45 -6.79 13.37
C ILE A 272 14.78 -7.49 13.62
N ARG A 273 15.91 -6.93 13.15
CA ARG A 273 17.23 -7.56 13.29
C ARG A 273 17.66 -7.69 14.75
N THR A 274 17.42 -6.68 15.57
CA THR A 274 17.85 -6.70 16.99
C THR A 274 16.80 -7.28 17.91
N ASN A 275 15.60 -7.57 17.39
CA ASN A 275 14.44 -8.02 18.15
C ASN A 275 14.11 -7.08 19.33
N LYS A 276 14.10 -5.77 19.07
CA LYS A 276 13.82 -4.72 20.05
C LYS A 276 12.79 -3.73 19.54
N ILE A 277 12.08 -3.11 20.47
CA ILE A 277 11.21 -1.97 20.21
C ILE A 277 12.07 -0.70 20.19
N TYR A 278 12.07 0.02 19.07
CA TYR A 278 12.75 1.31 18.97
C TYR A 278 11.79 2.48 19.13
N LEU A 279 12.11 3.38 20.05
CA LEU A 279 11.38 4.63 20.28
C LEU A 279 12.04 5.75 19.49
N HIS A 280 11.31 6.24 18.49
CA HIS A 280 11.65 7.47 17.80
C HIS A 280 11.04 8.69 18.51
N GLU A 281 9.83 8.54 19.03
CA GLU A 281 9.16 9.49 19.91
C GLU A 281 8.50 8.72 21.06
N MET A 282 8.45 9.33 22.24
CA MET A 282 7.74 8.73 23.38
C MET A 282 6.23 8.72 23.10
N PRO A 283 5.53 7.58 23.32
CA PRO A 283 4.09 7.54 23.19
C PRO A 283 3.44 8.42 24.25
N THR A 284 2.56 9.33 23.83
CA THR A 284 1.77 10.19 24.72
C THR A 284 0.47 9.47 25.08
N ILE A 285 0.54 8.56 26.05
CA ILE A 285 -0.62 7.83 26.55
C ILE A 285 -0.48 7.58 28.05
N SER A 286 -1.53 7.86 28.80
CA SER A 286 -1.58 7.70 30.25
C SER A 286 -2.75 6.79 30.63
N LYS A 287 -2.50 5.85 31.52
CA LYS A 287 -3.51 4.92 32.05
C LYS A 287 -4.65 5.68 32.72
N GLN A 288 -5.88 5.38 32.33
CA GLN A 288 -7.09 5.90 32.97
C GLN A 288 -7.71 4.85 33.91
N PRO A 289 -8.52 5.26 34.90
CA PRO A 289 -9.23 4.32 35.77
C PRO A 289 -10.20 3.41 34.99
N ILE A 290 -10.83 3.97 33.96
CA ILE A 290 -11.77 3.29 33.07
C ILE A 290 -11.33 3.52 31.63
N GLU A 291 -11.18 2.43 30.88
CA GLU A 291 -10.77 2.44 29.47
C GLU A 291 -11.68 1.51 28.66
N LEU A 292 -12.11 1.96 27.48
CA LEU A 292 -12.97 1.19 26.59
C LEU A 292 -12.17 0.83 25.33
N PHE A 293 -12.34 -0.39 24.83
CA PHE A 293 -11.66 -0.92 23.65
C PHE A 293 -12.69 -1.40 22.63
N LEU A 294 -12.61 -0.88 21.42
CA LEU A 294 -13.64 -1.00 20.40
C LEU A 294 -13.08 -1.63 19.12
N ASP A 295 -13.84 -2.55 18.54
CA ASP A 295 -13.61 -3.09 17.20
C ASP A 295 -14.94 -3.26 16.46
N VAL A 296 -14.97 -2.91 15.16
CA VAL A 296 -16.18 -2.99 14.34
C VAL A 296 -15.95 -3.87 13.12
N GLU A 297 -16.81 -4.87 12.96
CA GLU A 297 -16.81 -5.77 11.82
C GLU A 297 -17.94 -5.43 10.85
N GLY A 298 -17.60 -5.37 9.56
CA GLY A 298 -18.55 -5.02 8.51
C GLY A 298 -18.21 -5.61 7.16
N ILE A 299 -19.13 -5.44 6.21
CA ILE A 299 -19.03 -5.84 4.81
C ILE A 299 -18.87 -4.55 3.99
N PRO A 300 -17.64 -4.13 3.63
CA PRO A 300 -17.42 -2.86 2.93
C PRO A 300 -18.15 -2.76 1.59
N ASP A 301 -18.30 -3.89 0.88
CA ASP A 301 -19.01 -3.94 -0.40
C ASP A 301 -20.50 -3.59 -0.30
N GLN A 302 -21.09 -3.77 0.89
CA GLN A 302 -22.50 -3.50 1.17
C GLN A 302 -22.71 -2.24 2.04
N GLU A 303 -21.63 -1.62 2.52
CA GLU A 303 -21.69 -0.56 3.53
C GLU A 303 -22.58 -0.95 4.72
N PHE A 304 -22.37 -2.17 5.23
CA PHE A 304 -23.13 -2.77 6.32
C PHE A 304 -22.17 -3.23 7.43
N ASP A 305 -22.32 -2.68 8.61
CA ASP A 305 -21.58 -3.05 9.82
C ASP A 305 -22.46 -3.99 10.66
N TYR A 306 -22.00 -5.22 10.89
CA TYR A 306 -22.84 -6.30 11.44
C TYR A 306 -22.50 -6.68 12.88
N LEU A 307 -21.35 -6.25 13.39
CA LEU A 307 -20.92 -6.56 14.74
C LEU A 307 -20.05 -5.42 15.30
N ILE A 308 -20.38 -4.97 16.51
CA ILE A 308 -19.58 -4.04 17.29
C ILE A 308 -19.16 -4.75 18.58
N GLY A 309 -17.85 -4.81 18.83
CA GLY A 309 -17.26 -5.32 20.06
C GLY A 309 -16.84 -4.17 20.96
N LEU A 310 -17.14 -4.29 22.26
CA LEU A 310 -16.74 -3.33 23.27
C LEU A 310 -16.22 -4.06 24.51
N VAL A 311 -14.93 -3.93 24.79
CA VAL A 311 -14.32 -4.40 26.04
C VAL A 311 -14.13 -3.20 26.95
N ILE A 312 -14.57 -3.33 28.21
CA ILE A 312 -14.53 -2.28 29.21
C ILE A 312 -13.62 -2.74 30.34
N GLN A 313 -12.59 -1.94 30.61
CA GLN A 313 -11.68 -2.15 31.73
C GLN A 313 -11.98 -1.11 32.79
N ASN A 314 -12.41 -1.56 33.97
CA ASN A 314 -12.65 -0.73 35.14
C ASN A 314 -11.74 -1.23 36.28
N GLY A 315 -10.56 -0.62 36.42
CA GLY A 315 -9.53 -1.14 37.30
C GLY A 315 -9.09 -2.56 36.91
N ASN A 316 -9.41 -3.55 37.76
CA ASN A 316 -9.10 -4.96 37.51
C ASN A 316 -10.27 -5.73 36.87
N ASP A 317 -11.47 -5.15 36.83
CA ASP A 317 -12.64 -5.79 36.25
C ASP A 317 -12.66 -5.55 34.74
N VAL A 318 -12.76 -6.64 33.98
CA VAL A 318 -12.86 -6.59 32.52
C VAL A 318 -14.18 -7.23 32.10
N SER A 319 -15.03 -6.46 31.41
CA SER A 319 -16.27 -6.96 30.82
C SER A 319 -16.26 -6.80 29.31
N SER A 320 -16.81 -7.78 28.59
CA SER A 320 -16.94 -7.77 27.13
C SER A 320 -18.41 -7.71 26.72
N HIS A 321 -18.73 -6.82 25.80
CA HIS A 321 -20.05 -6.66 25.21
C HIS A 321 -19.95 -6.80 23.69
N SER A 322 -20.92 -7.50 23.09
CA SER A 322 -21.00 -7.68 21.63
C SER A 322 -22.39 -7.33 21.15
N PHE A 323 -22.47 -6.43 20.17
CA PHE A 323 -23.71 -5.96 19.58
C PHE A 323 -23.81 -6.51 18.16
N TRP A 324 -24.73 -7.46 17.94
CA TRP A 324 -24.82 -8.26 16.71
C TRP A 324 -26.08 -7.95 15.91
N ALA A 325 -25.92 -7.70 14.61
CA ALA A 325 -27.02 -7.48 13.67
C ALA A 325 -27.26 -8.73 12.81
N ASN A 326 -28.51 -9.22 12.77
CA ASN A 326 -28.85 -10.35 11.92
C ASN A 326 -29.01 -9.96 10.45
N SER A 327 -29.47 -8.73 10.22
CA SER A 327 -29.72 -8.14 8.91
C SER A 327 -29.42 -6.64 8.92
N ALA A 328 -29.53 -5.98 7.75
CA ALA A 328 -29.25 -4.56 7.60
C ALA A 328 -30.22 -3.66 8.43
N GLU A 329 -31.43 -4.15 8.70
CA GLU A 329 -32.44 -3.45 9.50
C GLU A 329 -32.09 -3.39 10.99
N ASP A 330 -31.23 -4.30 11.47
CA ASP A 330 -30.77 -4.31 12.86
C ASP A 330 -29.54 -3.40 13.09
N GLU A 331 -28.93 -2.88 12.01
CA GLU A 331 -27.72 -2.06 12.09
C GLU A 331 -27.89 -0.86 13.02
N ALA A 332 -28.97 -0.09 12.88
CA ALA A 332 -29.23 1.08 13.74
C ALA A 332 -29.26 0.70 15.24
N LYS A 333 -29.92 -0.41 15.57
CA LYS A 333 -30.09 -0.88 16.95
C LYS A 333 -28.76 -1.23 17.61
N ILE A 334 -27.83 -1.86 16.88
CA ILE A 334 -26.52 -2.23 17.45
C ILE A 334 -25.65 -1.01 17.74
N PHE A 335 -25.71 0.03 16.88
CA PHE A 335 -25.02 1.29 17.12
C PHE A 335 -25.61 2.01 18.32
N GLU A 336 -26.94 2.16 18.40
CA GLU A 336 -27.62 2.79 19.54
C GLU A 336 -27.31 2.06 20.85
N ALA A 337 -27.37 0.73 20.87
CA ALA A 337 -27.03 -0.06 22.06
C ALA A 337 -25.57 0.13 22.50
N CYS A 338 -24.63 0.20 21.55
CA CYS A 338 -23.23 0.49 21.86
C CYS A 338 -23.03 1.89 22.44
N LEU A 339 -23.72 2.90 21.86
CA LEU A 339 -23.65 4.28 22.35
C LEU A 339 -24.21 4.39 23.77
N GLN A 340 -25.37 3.79 24.03
CA GLN A 340 -25.98 3.73 25.36
C GLN A 340 -25.03 3.09 26.37
N LYS A 341 -24.44 1.94 26.01
CA LYS A 341 -23.52 1.23 26.91
C LYS A 341 -22.26 2.05 27.21
N ALA A 342 -21.69 2.73 26.21
CA ALA A 342 -20.52 3.58 26.41
C ALA A 342 -20.82 4.89 27.17
N ALA A 343 -22.07 5.36 27.15
CA ALA A 343 -22.52 6.54 27.90
C ALA A 343 -22.52 6.32 29.42
N GLU A 344 -22.70 5.07 29.88
CA GLU A 344 -22.59 4.69 31.31
C GLU A 344 -21.22 5.05 31.91
N TYR A 345 -20.18 5.17 31.07
CA TYR A 345 -18.79 5.40 31.48
C TYR A 345 -18.29 6.82 31.17
N GLY A 346 -19.20 7.80 31.04
CA GLY A 346 -18.87 9.23 31.02
C GLY A 346 -17.88 9.62 29.93
N SER A 347 -16.76 10.25 30.31
CA SER A 347 -15.71 10.74 29.39
C SER A 347 -14.56 9.75 29.16
N ALA A 348 -14.68 8.49 29.60
CA ALA A 348 -13.62 7.51 29.46
C ALA A 348 -13.16 7.34 27.99
N PRO A 349 -11.86 7.23 27.72
CA PRO A 349 -11.34 7.11 26.35
C PRO A 349 -11.78 5.80 25.70
N ILE A 350 -12.03 5.85 24.39
CA ILE A 350 -12.41 4.68 23.58
C ILE A 350 -11.28 4.37 22.61
N TYR A 351 -10.43 3.42 22.96
CA TYR A 351 -9.32 2.99 22.14
C TYR A 351 -9.79 2.08 21.01
N HIS A 352 -9.26 2.34 19.81
CA HIS A 352 -9.59 1.57 18.62
C HIS A 352 -8.37 1.51 17.67
N TYR A 353 -8.42 0.66 16.65
CA TYR A 353 -7.27 0.42 15.77
C TYR A 353 -7.55 0.72 14.29
N GLY A 354 -6.98 1.83 13.81
CA GLY A 354 -7.04 2.19 12.40
C GLY A 354 -8.09 3.27 12.12
N SER A 355 -8.62 3.32 10.92
CA SER A 355 -9.57 4.37 10.49
C SER A 355 -10.94 3.81 10.12
N TYR A 356 -11.16 2.52 10.32
CA TYR A 356 -12.42 1.87 9.95
C TYR A 356 -13.51 2.22 10.96
N ASP A 357 -13.25 2.02 12.24
CA ASP A 357 -14.22 2.17 13.32
C ASP A 357 -14.84 3.57 13.36
N PRO A 358 -14.08 4.68 13.38
CA PRO A 358 -14.69 6.02 13.35
C PRO A 358 -15.52 6.26 12.09
N ARG A 359 -15.11 5.69 10.95
CA ARG A 359 -15.88 5.80 9.70
C ARG A 359 -17.18 4.99 9.76
N ALA A 360 -17.21 3.86 10.47
CA ALA A 360 -18.42 3.09 10.70
C ALA A 360 -19.46 3.93 11.45
N PHE A 361 -19.07 4.57 12.57
CA PHE A 361 -19.95 5.48 13.31
C PHE A 361 -20.36 6.71 12.48
N GLN A 362 -19.46 7.29 11.69
CA GLN A 362 -19.81 8.38 10.77
C GLN A 362 -20.80 7.96 9.69
N ARG A 363 -20.69 6.73 9.16
CA ARG A 363 -21.65 6.18 8.20
C ARG A 363 -23.00 5.93 8.88
N ALA A 364 -23.00 5.30 10.05
CA ALA A 364 -24.22 5.04 10.82
C ALA A 364 -24.96 6.34 11.15
N SER A 365 -24.25 7.40 11.57
CA SER A 365 -24.82 8.72 11.83
C SER A 365 -25.51 9.31 10.59
N LYS A 366 -24.87 9.21 9.41
CA LYS A 366 -25.46 9.70 8.15
C LYS A 366 -26.61 8.84 7.63
N LYS A 367 -26.52 7.51 7.78
CA LYS A 367 -27.45 6.54 7.22
C LYS A 367 -28.73 6.42 8.06
N HIS A 368 -28.59 6.46 9.38
CA HIS A 368 -29.66 6.19 10.35
C HIS A 368 -30.06 7.41 11.19
N GLY A 369 -29.36 8.54 11.07
CA GLY A 369 -29.67 9.76 11.83
C GLY A 369 -29.26 9.70 13.31
N ILE A 370 -28.36 8.79 13.67
CA ILE A 370 -27.89 8.59 15.05
C ILE A 370 -26.84 9.65 15.40
N ASP A 371 -26.96 10.30 16.57
CA ASP A 371 -25.91 11.19 17.08
C ASP A 371 -24.73 10.39 17.64
N CYS A 372 -23.60 10.44 16.93
CA CYS A 372 -22.36 9.77 17.31
C CYS A 372 -21.24 10.77 17.68
N GLU A 373 -21.50 12.08 17.69
CA GLU A 373 -20.44 13.10 17.77
C GLU A 373 -19.67 13.00 19.10
N ALA A 374 -20.40 12.96 20.22
CA ALA A 374 -19.80 12.82 21.55
C ALA A 374 -18.98 11.52 21.70
N PHE A 375 -19.44 10.43 21.09
CA PHE A 375 -18.75 9.15 21.10
C PHE A 375 -17.46 9.20 20.27
N ILE A 376 -17.53 9.72 19.05
CA ILE A 376 -16.37 9.85 18.15
C ILE A 376 -15.30 10.77 18.77
N ASN A 377 -15.70 11.83 19.46
CA ASN A 377 -14.77 12.76 20.13
C ASN A 377 -13.96 12.10 21.27
N ARG A 378 -14.45 10.98 21.83
CA ARG A 378 -13.74 10.17 22.84
C ARG A 378 -12.79 9.14 22.23
N MET A 379 -12.86 8.89 20.91
CA MET A 379 -12.11 7.82 20.26
C MET A 379 -10.63 8.16 20.12
N VAL A 380 -9.77 7.23 20.51
CA VAL A 380 -8.31 7.35 20.43
C VAL A 380 -7.74 6.25 19.54
N ASN A 381 -7.14 6.66 18.42
CA ASN A 381 -6.57 5.72 17.46
C ASN A 381 -5.17 5.25 17.89
N VAL A 382 -5.06 4.02 18.38
CA VAL A 382 -3.80 3.45 18.88
C VAL A 382 -2.74 3.34 17.77
N ASN A 383 -3.14 3.05 16.53
CA ASN A 383 -2.20 2.99 15.40
C ASN A 383 -1.51 4.34 15.14
N SER A 384 -2.16 5.46 15.45
CA SER A 384 -1.56 6.80 15.31
C SER A 384 -0.48 7.11 16.36
N LEU A 385 -0.54 6.43 17.51
CA LEU A 385 0.46 6.51 18.57
C LEU A 385 1.69 5.66 18.24
N VAL A 386 1.51 4.56 17.51
CA VAL A 386 2.61 3.70 17.05
C VAL A 386 3.27 4.26 15.79
N PHE A 387 2.48 4.67 14.80
CA PHE A 387 2.98 4.95 13.46
C PHE A 387 4.03 6.07 13.43
N GLY A 388 5.25 5.71 12.98
CA GLY A 388 6.37 6.64 12.84
C GLY A 388 7.06 7.00 14.16
N LYS A 389 6.50 6.58 15.30
CA LYS A 389 6.94 6.93 16.65
C LYS A 389 7.54 5.73 17.38
N VAL A 390 6.89 4.57 17.29
CA VAL A 390 7.29 3.32 17.95
C VAL A 390 7.44 2.24 16.89
N TYR A 391 8.60 1.58 16.86
CA TYR A 391 8.95 0.56 15.89
C TYR A 391 9.11 -0.78 16.59
N PHE A 392 8.07 -1.60 16.53
CA PHE A 392 8.09 -2.97 17.04
C PHE A 392 8.95 -3.87 16.14
N PRO A 393 9.49 -5.00 16.64
CA PRO A 393 10.27 -5.96 15.85
C PRO A 393 9.41 -6.82 14.91
N THR A 394 8.42 -6.21 14.25
CA THR A 394 7.47 -6.88 13.35
C THR A 394 7.67 -6.40 11.90
N ARG A 395 7.14 -7.13 10.92
CA ARG A 395 7.23 -6.75 9.50
C ARG A 395 6.17 -5.71 9.07
N SER A 396 5.27 -5.38 9.98
CA SER A 396 3.97 -4.82 9.70
C SER A 396 3.38 -4.16 10.96
N ASN A 397 2.65 -3.06 10.77
CA ASN A 397 1.89 -2.40 11.83
C ASN A 397 0.40 -2.73 11.64
N ARG A 398 0.08 -4.01 11.47
CA ARG A 398 -1.30 -4.49 11.58
C ARG A 398 -1.53 -4.94 13.02
N LEU A 399 -2.77 -4.87 13.48
CA LEU A 399 -3.14 -5.27 14.83
C LEU A 399 -2.70 -6.71 15.14
N LYS A 400 -2.88 -7.66 14.22
CA LYS A 400 -2.47 -9.05 14.42
C LYS A 400 -0.95 -9.20 14.64
N ASP A 401 -0.13 -8.47 13.88
CA ASP A 401 1.32 -8.54 13.98
C ASP A 401 1.82 -7.90 15.28
N LEU A 402 1.32 -6.71 15.63
CA LEU A 402 1.69 -6.01 16.86
C LEU A 402 1.12 -6.70 18.10
N GLY A 403 -0.14 -7.12 18.05
CA GLY A 403 -0.83 -7.85 19.11
C GLY A 403 -0.09 -9.14 19.45
N THR A 404 0.27 -9.96 18.46
CA THR A 404 1.09 -11.17 18.68
C THR A 404 2.42 -10.82 19.35
N CYS A 405 3.06 -9.72 18.94
CA CYS A 405 4.31 -9.26 19.55
C CYS A 405 4.17 -8.88 21.03
N VAL A 406 3.01 -8.38 21.45
CA VAL A 406 2.72 -8.01 22.85
C VAL A 406 1.97 -9.11 23.63
N GLY A 407 1.84 -10.30 23.05
CA GLY A 407 1.26 -11.48 23.72
C GLY A 407 -0.23 -11.71 23.49
N ALA A 408 -0.88 -11.01 22.55
CA ALA A 408 -2.24 -11.33 22.14
C ALA A 408 -2.26 -12.64 21.32
N SER A 409 -3.32 -13.41 21.51
CA SER A 409 -3.59 -14.64 20.77
C SER A 409 -5.01 -14.61 20.22
N TRP A 410 -5.23 -15.24 19.07
CA TRP A 410 -6.56 -15.39 18.48
C TRP A 410 -6.98 -16.85 18.51
N SER A 411 -8.25 -17.07 18.83
CA SER A 411 -8.84 -18.41 18.88
C SER A 411 -8.98 -19.04 17.49
N ALA A 412 -9.12 -18.21 16.46
CA ALA A 412 -9.30 -18.67 15.09
C ALA A 412 -7.95 -18.94 14.37
N PRO A 413 -7.86 -20.01 13.55
CA PRO A 413 -6.69 -20.25 12.72
C PRO A 413 -6.59 -19.19 11.62
N GLN A 414 -5.40 -18.60 11.42
CA GLN A 414 -5.13 -17.56 10.41
C GLN A 414 -6.10 -16.36 10.50
N PRO A 415 -6.15 -15.65 11.63
CA PRO A 415 -7.11 -14.58 11.87
C PRO A 415 -6.93 -13.44 10.85
N SER A 416 -7.96 -13.15 10.07
CA SER A 416 -7.94 -12.02 9.13
C SER A 416 -9.34 -11.47 8.87
N GLY A 417 -9.44 -10.18 8.59
CA GLY A 417 -10.72 -9.55 8.24
C GLY A 417 -11.33 -10.06 6.91
N ILE A 418 -10.57 -10.75 6.06
CA ILE A 418 -11.18 -11.44 4.89
C ILE A 418 -11.85 -12.74 5.34
N GLN A 419 -11.28 -13.43 6.31
CA GLN A 419 -11.85 -14.64 6.87
C GLN A 419 -13.12 -14.35 7.70
N SER A 420 -13.21 -13.19 8.37
CA SER A 420 -14.47 -12.79 9.04
C SER A 420 -15.62 -12.63 8.02
N LEU A 421 -15.35 -12.09 6.82
CA LEU A 421 -16.35 -12.03 5.75
C LEU A 421 -16.82 -13.41 5.29
N VAL A 422 -15.91 -14.39 5.22
CA VAL A 422 -16.25 -15.78 4.88
C VAL A 422 -17.23 -16.35 5.92
N TRP A 423 -16.90 -16.23 7.21
CA TRP A 423 -17.78 -16.69 8.27
C TRP A 423 -19.12 -15.98 8.25
N ARG A 424 -19.14 -14.66 7.99
CA ARG A 424 -20.37 -13.89 7.90
C ARG A 424 -21.25 -14.34 6.73
N TYR A 425 -20.69 -14.52 5.54
CA TYR A 425 -21.45 -14.97 4.38
C TYR A 425 -21.99 -16.39 4.53
N ARG A 426 -21.19 -17.32 5.04
CA ARG A 426 -21.65 -18.68 5.35
C ARG A 426 -22.71 -18.68 6.45
N TRP A 427 -22.61 -17.77 7.43
CA TRP A 427 -23.64 -17.60 8.45
C TRP A 427 -24.95 -17.05 7.88
N GLU A 428 -24.90 -16.11 6.94
CA GLU A 428 -26.11 -15.58 6.28
C GLU A 428 -26.86 -16.68 5.51
N GLU A 429 -26.14 -17.59 4.88
CA GLU A 429 -26.68 -18.73 4.12
C GLU A 429 -27.24 -19.82 5.04
N THR A 430 -26.50 -20.20 6.09
CA THR A 430 -26.80 -21.40 6.90
C THR A 430 -27.44 -21.12 8.24
N ARG A 431 -27.35 -19.88 8.73
CA ARG A 431 -27.69 -19.45 10.10
C ARG A 431 -27.04 -20.30 11.20
N ASN A 432 -25.88 -20.90 10.91
CA ASN A 432 -25.17 -21.77 11.84
C ASN A 432 -24.61 -21.00 13.06
N GLY A 433 -25.07 -21.33 14.27
CA GLY A 433 -24.65 -20.70 15.52
C GLY A 433 -23.13 -20.70 15.74
N LYS A 434 -22.42 -21.75 15.32
CA LYS A 434 -20.96 -21.85 15.47
C LYS A 434 -20.21 -20.76 14.70
N LEU A 435 -20.69 -20.40 13.51
CA LEU A 435 -20.07 -19.32 12.72
C LEU A 435 -20.26 -17.96 13.40
N LYS A 436 -21.42 -17.74 14.03
CA LYS A 436 -21.67 -16.55 14.83
C LYS A 436 -20.76 -16.50 16.05
N GLU A 437 -20.64 -17.59 16.80
CA GLU A 437 -19.72 -17.67 17.95
C GLU A 437 -18.27 -17.42 17.56
N MET A 438 -17.82 -17.96 16.42
CA MET A 438 -16.49 -17.68 15.88
C MET A 438 -16.28 -16.20 15.57
N LEU A 439 -17.27 -15.51 15.00
CA LEU A 439 -17.20 -14.07 14.74
C LEU A 439 -17.17 -13.24 16.03
N LEU A 440 -18.01 -13.59 17.01
CA LEU A 440 -18.04 -12.93 18.32
C LEU A 440 -16.70 -13.08 19.05
N SER A 441 -16.14 -14.29 19.08
CA SER A 441 -14.83 -14.56 19.66
C SER A 441 -13.72 -13.81 18.92
N TYR A 442 -13.72 -13.84 17.60
CA TYR A 442 -12.71 -13.14 16.79
C TYR A 442 -12.69 -11.62 17.04
N ASN A 443 -13.86 -10.99 17.09
CA ASN A 443 -14.01 -9.56 17.37
C ASN A 443 -13.64 -9.22 18.83
N CYS A 444 -13.99 -10.07 19.79
CA CYS A 444 -13.54 -9.92 21.18
C CYS A 444 -12.02 -10.01 21.30
N ASP A 445 -11.39 -10.98 20.61
CA ASP A 445 -9.94 -11.12 20.55
C ASP A 445 -9.28 -9.86 19.95
N ASP A 446 -9.91 -9.21 18.95
CA ASP A 446 -9.44 -7.93 18.41
C ASP A 446 -9.52 -6.78 19.42
N CYS A 447 -10.65 -6.62 20.13
CA CYS A 447 -10.74 -5.64 21.22
C CYS A 447 -9.65 -5.88 22.28
N ARG A 448 -9.44 -7.14 22.68
CA ARG A 448 -8.41 -7.52 23.67
C ARG A 448 -6.99 -7.28 23.15
N ALA A 449 -6.73 -7.46 21.86
CA ALA A 449 -5.45 -7.13 21.26
C ALA A 449 -5.18 -5.61 21.28
N VAL A 450 -6.20 -4.78 21.04
CA VAL A 450 -6.09 -3.31 21.20
C VAL A 450 -5.78 -2.96 22.65
N GLN A 451 -6.44 -3.62 23.60
CA GLN A 451 -6.18 -3.46 25.03
C GLN A 451 -4.73 -3.77 25.40
N LEU A 452 -4.26 -4.97 25.07
CA LEU A 452 -2.88 -5.38 25.37
C LEU A 452 -1.83 -4.46 24.73
N LEU A 453 -2.07 -4.03 23.49
CA LEU A 453 -1.17 -3.08 22.82
C LEU A 453 -1.18 -1.70 23.51
N THR A 454 -2.34 -1.25 23.99
CA THR A 454 -2.49 0.02 24.71
C THR A 454 -1.76 -0.04 26.05
N GLU A 455 -1.95 -1.13 26.80
CA GLU A 455 -1.25 -1.40 28.06
C GLU A 455 0.28 -1.46 27.86
N ASP A 456 0.77 -2.16 26.81
CA ASP A 456 2.20 -2.20 26.50
C ASP A 456 2.74 -0.81 26.16
N LEU A 457 2.02 0.00 25.37
CA LEU A 457 2.43 1.36 25.06
C LEU A 457 2.48 2.27 26.30
N GLN A 458 1.53 2.13 27.23
CA GLN A 458 1.55 2.83 28.51
C GLN A 458 2.75 2.39 29.37
N HIS A 459 3.05 1.09 29.39
CA HIS A 459 4.21 0.54 30.09
C HIS A 459 5.52 1.03 29.48
N VAL A 460 5.63 1.04 28.15
CA VAL A 460 6.76 1.65 27.42
C VAL A 460 6.89 3.13 27.80
N ALA A 461 5.79 3.89 27.83
CA ALA A 461 5.84 5.31 28.18
C ALA A 461 6.47 5.57 29.55
N ASN A 462 6.21 4.69 30.53
CA ASN A 462 6.65 4.84 31.91
C ASN A 462 8.03 4.19 32.19
N ALA A 463 8.34 3.07 31.55
CA ALA A 463 9.49 2.22 31.86
C ALA A 463 10.49 2.09 30.70
N ALA A 464 10.39 2.95 29.67
CA ALA A 464 11.25 2.89 28.48
C ALA A 464 12.74 2.80 28.82
N THR A 465 13.22 3.48 29.87
CA THR A 465 14.65 3.49 30.23
C THR A 465 15.12 2.17 30.86
N SER A 466 14.28 1.50 31.65
CA SER A 466 14.63 0.26 32.36
C SER A 466 14.36 -1.02 31.55
N ARG A 467 13.44 -1.00 30.58
CA ARG A 467 13.09 -2.20 29.78
C ARG A 467 14.22 -2.65 28.85
N PRO A 468 14.72 -3.89 28.91
CA PRO A 468 15.86 -4.35 28.10
C PRO A 468 15.53 -4.54 26.61
N ASP A 469 14.27 -4.81 26.30
CA ASP A 469 13.71 -5.00 24.96
C ASP A 469 13.35 -3.67 24.26
N VAL A 470 13.50 -2.53 24.95
CA VAL A 470 13.23 -1.18 24.42
C VAL A 470 14.51 -0.40 24.29
N ASP A 471 14.66 0.29 23.16
CA ASP A 471 15.81 1.13 22.85
C ASP A 471 15.38 2.46 22.21
N PHE A 472 16.23 3.48 22.27
CA PHE A 472 15.93 4.80 21.69
C PHE A 472 16.64 4.97 20.35
N ALA A 473 15.90 5.43 19.35
CA ALA A 473 16.38 5.50 17.98
C ALA A 473 17.52 6.51 17.77
N ASP A 474 17.54 7.61 18.53
CA ASP A 474 18.57 8.64 18.45
C ASP A 474 19.68 8.51 19.50
N ARG A 475 19.40 7.83 20.61
CA ARG A 475 20.31 7.63 21.76
C ARG A 475 20.20 6.20 22.27
N PRO A 476 20.72 5.21 21.53
CA PRO A 476 20.62 3.84 21.95
C PRO A 476 21.22 3.67 23.35
N LYS A 477 20.58 2.84 24.17
CA LYS A 477 21.03 2.58 25.52
C LYS A 477 22.42 1.95 25.47
N GLN A 478 23.33 2.51 26.26
CA GLN A 478 24.65 1.92 26.46
C GLN A 478 24.52 0.85 27.55
N ASN A 479 23.93 -0.29 27.20
CA ASN A 479 23.88 -1.45 28.08
C ASN A 479 25.25 -2.13 28.02
N CYS A 480 26.15 -1.71 28.89
CA CYS A 480 27.52 -2.15 28.89
C CYS A 480 27.88 -2.82 30.22
N THR A 481 28.61 -3.93 30.15
CA THR A 481 29.32 -4.46 31.33
C THR A 481 30.51 -3.56 31.62
N GLU A 482 31.03 -3.59 32.86
CA GLU A 482 32.19 -2.78 33.27
C GLU A 482 33.39 -2.95 32.33
N SER A 483 33.74 -4.19 31.98
CA SER A 483 34.79 -4.48 30.98
C SER A 483 34.47 -3.98 29.57
N GLY A 484 33.19 -3.92 29.21
CA GLY A 484 32.77 -3.39 27.92
C GLY A 484 32.89 -1.87 27.86
N GLU A 485 32.68 -1.18 28.99
CA GLU A 485 32.79 0.29 29.05
C GLU A 485 34.23 0.71 28.80
N GLU A 486 35.17 -0.07 29.32
CA GLU A 486 36.59 0.10 29.05
C GLU A 486 36.91 -0.11 27.56
N ILE A 487 36.39 -1.17 26.93
CA ILE A 487 36.56 -1.40 25.49
C ILE A 487 35.95 -0.25 24.67
N HIS A 488 34.74 0.21 25.01
CA HIS A 488 34.09 1.33 24.35
C HIS A 488 34.92 2.61 24.48
N ARG A 489 35.45 2.90 25.67
CA ARG A 489 36.33 4.04 25.92
C ARG A 489 37.59 3.97 25.05
N ILE A 490 38.25 2.81 25.00
CA ILE A 490 39.44 2.60 24.17
C ILE A 490 39.13 2.84 22.69
N LEU A 491 38.00 2.31 22.19
CA LEU A 491 37.59 2.52 20.79
C LEU A 491 37.24 3.98 20.49
N ASP A 492 36.57 4.67 21.41
CA ASP A 492 36.29 6.11 21.29
C ASP A 492 37.58 6.94 21.32
N ASP A 493 38.57 6.57 22.15
CA ASP A 493 39.88 7.20 22.18
C ASP A 493 40.66 6.97 20.86
N ILE A 494 40.57 5.78 20.27
CA ILE A 494 41.12 5.48 18.94
C ILE A 494 40.44 6.34 17.87
N LEU A 495 39.11 6.48 17.91
CA LEU A 495 38.38 7.33 16.96
C LEU A 495 38.73 8.82 17.14
N ASN A 496 38.85 9.29 18.38
CA ASN A 496 39.19 10.67 18.69
C ASN A 496 40.65 11.00 18.32
N SER A 497 41.59 10.08 18.55
CA SER A 497 42.99 10.19 18.15
C SER A 497 43.17 10.15 16.63
N GLY A 498 42.41 9.33 15.91
CA GLY A 498 42.36 9.36 14.44
C GLY A 498 41.83 10.69 13.87
N HIS A 499 41.08 11.46 14.66
CA HIS A 499 40.56 12.78 14.28
C HIS A 499 41.39 13.97 14.81
N LEU A 500 42.38 13.74 15.69
CA LEU A 500 43.20 14.78 16.32
C LEU A 500 44.08 15.51 15.29
N GLU A 501 44.75 14.79 14.39
CA GLU A 501 45.54 15.40 13.30
C GLU A 501 44.68 16.19 12.30
N TYR A 502 43.42 15.77 12.11
CA TYR A 502 42.48 16.45 11.20
C TYR A 502 41.89 17.73 11.81
N ARG A 503 41.73 17.78 13.14
CA ARG A 503 41.26 18.98 13.85
C ARG A 503 42.34 20.06 13.95
N GLY A 504 43.61 19.68 14.14
CA GLY A 504 44.74 20.63 14.15
C GLY A 504 44.96 21.37 12.82
N LYS A 505 44.46 20.82 11.71
CA LYS A 505 44.53 21.44 10.37
C LYS A 505 43.30 22.28 9.99
N ARG A 506 42.32 22.44 10.89
CA ARG A 506 41.18 23.35 10.65
C ARG A 506 41.61 24.79 10.90
N ILE A 507 41.45 25.64 9.88
CA ILE A 507 41.52 27.10 10.05
C ILE A 507 40.39 27.52 11.00
N SER A 508 40.73 27.86 12.24
CA SER A 508 39.83 28.49 13.20
C SER A 508 39.97 30.01 13.12
N LEU A 509 38.89 30.71 12.76
CA LEU A 509 38.82 32.16 12.94
C LEU A 509 38.49 32.40 14.41
N GLN A 510 39.49 32.81 15.20
CA GLN A 510 39.28 33.28 16.58
C GLN A 510 38.28 34.43 16.58
N LYS A 511 37.32 34.39 17.50
CA LYS A 511 36.57 35.58 17.92
C LYS A 511 37.19 36.01 19.23
N GLU A 512 37.65 37.25 19.29
CA GLU A 512 38.07 37.89 20.54
C GLU A 512 36.90 37.92 21.52
N ASP A 513 37.21 37.55 22.76
CA ASP A 513 36.32 37.62 23.90
C ASP A 513 35.99 39.09 24.21
N GLY A 514 34.71 39.41 24.20
CA GLY A 514 34.21 40.73 24.55
C GLY A 514 32.76 40.64 24.99
N ASN A 515 32.55 40.70 26.31
CA ASN A 515 31.27 40.86 26.98
C ASN A 515 30.31 41.79 26.21
N SER A 516 29.21 41.24 25.68
CA SER A 516 27.98 42.02 25.42
C SER A 516 26.77 41.09 25.22
N VAL A 517 25.65 41.53 25.80
CA VAL A 517 24.32 40.91 25.94
C VAL A 517 23.79 40.34 24.60
N PRO A 518 23.07 39.19 24.60
CA PRO A 518 22.64 38.57 23.35
C PRO A 518 21.42 39.28 22.74
N GLU A 519 21.65 40.25 21.85
CA GLU A 519 20.63 40.70 20.91
C GLU A 519 20.36 39.62 19.83
N HIS A 520 19.07 39.43 19.54
CA HIS A 520 18.54 38.49 18.56
C HIS A 520 19.16 38.65 17.16
N LYS A 521 20.19 37.85 16.85
CA LYS A 521 20.71 37.74 15.48
C LYS A 521 19.84 36.82 14.63
N LYS A 522 19.05 37.42 13.74
CA LYS A 522 18.44 36.76 12.57
C LYS A 522 19.51 35.94 11.84
N ILE A 523 19.25 34.65 11.63
CA ILE A 523 20.10 33.77 10.81
C ILE A 523 19.83 34.10 9.34
N GLY A 524 20.54 35.11 8.85
CA GLY A 524 20.71 35.48 7.46
C GLY A 524 22.05 36.23 7.35
N PRO A 525 22.72 36.22 6.18
CA PRO A 525 23.92 37.03 6.02
C PRO A 525 23.56 38.51 6.30
N PRO A 526 24.43 39.28 6.97
CA PRO A 526 24.20 40.71 7.16
C PRO A 526 23.97 41.36 5.80
N LYS A 527 22.99 42.27 5.69
CA LYS A 527 22.78 43.09 4.49
C LYS A 527 24.12 43.78 4.16
N GLY A 528 24.76 43.38 3.06
CA GLY A 528 26.07 43.88 2.64
C GLY A 528 27.18 42.83 2.56
N HIS A 529 27.01 41.61 3.10
CA HIS A 529 27.98 40.54 2.89
C HIS A 529 27.94 40.07 1.42
N LYS A 530 29.00 40.39 0.66
CA LYS A 530 29.25 39.79 -0.65
C LYS A 530 29.33 38.28 -0.45
N ALA A 531 28.39 37.53 -1.04
CA ALA A 531 28.46 36.08 -1.08
C ALA A 531 29.88 35.65 -1.46
N HIS A 532 30.44 34.62 -0.82
CA HIS A 532 31.74 34.07 -1.18
C HIS A 532 31.78 33.83 -2.71
N PHE A 533 32.44 34.73 -3.43
CA PHE A 533 32.80 34.50 -4.81
C PHE A 533 33.88 33.42 -4.76
N ARG A 534 33.59 32.24 -5.30
CA ARG A 534 34.65 31.30 -5.63
C ARG A 534 35.52 32.01 -6.66
N VAL A 535 36.69 32.47 -6.26
CA VAL A 535 37.68 33.03 -7.19
C VAL A 535 37.98 31.90 -8.19
N PRO A 536 37.66 32.06 -9.48
CA PRO A 536 37.97 31.03 -10.46
C PRO A 536 39.49 30.82 -10.48
N PRO A 537 39.98 29.57 -10.60
CA PRO A 537 41.41 29.30 -10.69
C PRO A 537 42.02 30.10 -11.84
N SER A 538 43.16 30.77 -11.62
CA SER A 538 43.82 31.63 -12.62
C SER A 538 44.25 30.87 -13.89
N LYS A 539 44.47 29.55 -13.79
CA LYS A 539 44.80 28.68 -14.93
C LYS A 539 43.57 27.92 -15.43
N VAL A 540 42.99 28.44 -16.51
CA VAL A 540 41.96 27.75 -17.32
C VAL A 540 42.66 26.85 -18.33
N GLN A 541 42.32 25.56 -18.38
CA GLN A 541 42.94 24.61 -19.30
C GLN A 541 42.27 24.58 -20.68
N ARG A 542 40.98 24.92 -20.75
CA ARG A 542 40.21 24.94 -22.00
C ARG A 542 39.13 26.01 -21.93
N ILE A 543 38.98 26.79 -23.00
CA ILE A 543 37.89 27.76 -23.18
C ILE A 543 36.96 27.23 -24.28
N ILE A 544 35.67 27.15 -24.00
CA ILE A 544 34.63 26.75 -24.94
C ILE A 544 33.74 27.96 -25.21
N GLY A 545 33.67 28.38 -26.47
CA GLY A 545 32.73 29.38 -26.94
C GLY A 545 31.31 28.82 -26.96
N VAL A 546 30.39 29.44 -26.23
CA VAL A 546 28.98 29.03 -26.20
C VAL A 546 28.16 30.01 -27.03
N HIS A 547 27.39 29.48 -27.98
CA HIS A 547 26.46 30.31 -28.74
C HIS A 547 25.35 30.85 -27.85
N ARG A 548 24.97 32.11 -28.09
CA ARG A 548 23.85 32.72 -27.38
C ARG A 548 22.56 31.91 -27.62
N PRO A 549 21.72 31.71 -26.60
CA PRO A 549 20.38 31.21 -26.81
C PRO A 549 19.58 32.22 -27.65
N ARG A 550 18.92 31.76 -28.71
CA ARG A 550 18.09 32.60 -29.58
C ARG A 550 16.66 32.76 -29.07
N MET A 551 16.23 31.90 -28.16
CA MET A 551 14.86 31.81 -27.66
C MET A 551 14.86 31.83 -26.14
N CYS A 552 13.87 32.50 -25.54
CA CYS A 552 13.71 32.56 -24.10
C CYS A 552 13.29 31.18 -23.54
N PRO A 553 14.04 30.58 -22.59
CA PRO A 553 13.67 29.29 -21.99
C PRO A 553 12.46 29.38 -21.06
N ARG A 554 12.08 30.59 -20.62
CA ARG A 554 10.94 30.83 -19.73
C ARG A 554 9.66 31.17 -20.49
N HIS A 555 9.76 31.84 -21.64
CA HIS A 555 8.63 32.21 -22.50
C HIS A 555 8.75 31.49 -23.85
N LYS A 556 7.94 30.44 -24.05
CA LYS A 556 7.94 29.65 -25.28
C LYS A 556 7.64 30.54 -26.49
N GLY A 557 8.54 30.59 -27.47
CA GLY A 557 8.33 31.28 -28.75
C GLY A 557 8.84 32.73 -28.84
N GLN A 558 9.41 33.31 -27.76
CA GLN A 558 9.97 34.66 -27.82
C GLN A 558 11.48 34.65 -28.14
N PRO A 559 11.93 35.42 -29.16
CA PRO A 559 13.35 35.55 -29.48
C PRO A 559 14.08 36.45 -28.48
N LEU A 560 15.35 36.14 -28.19
CA LEU A 560 16.23 36.94 -27.34
C LEU A 560 17.10 37.88 -28.19
N ASN A 561 17.27 39.12 -27.75
CA ASN A 561 18.10 40.12 -28.43
C ASN A 561 19.59 39.97 -28.07
N SER A 562 20.49 40.46 -28.93
CA SER A 562 21.95 40.43 -28.67
C SER A 562 22.33 41.43 -27.59
N SER A 563 23.05 40.97 -26.56
CA SER A 563 23.83 41.83 -25.69
C SER A 563 25.31 41.71 -26.00
N ASN A 564 26.06 42.81 -25.87
CA ASN A 564 27.52 42.81 -25.88
C ASN A 564 28.12 42.40 -24.52
N VAL A 565 27.28 41.99 -23.56
CA VAL A 565 27.71 41.54 -22.24
C VAL A 565 28.16 40.07 -22.30
N LEU A 566 29.45 39.85 -22.05
CA LEU A 566 30.04 38.52 -21.96
C LEU A 566 29.58 37.80 -20.67
N ALA A 567 29.04 36.60 -20.82
CA ALA A 567 28.81 35.68 -19.71
C ALA A 567 29.90 34.62 -19.68
N GLU A 568 30.49 34.42 -18.50
CA GLU A 568 31.52 33.43 -18.28
C GLU A 568 31.14 32.49 -17.14
N HIS A 569 31.35 31.19 -17.34
CA HIS A 569 31.13 30.19 -16.31
C HIS A 569 32.25 29.15 -16.33
N THR A 570 32.90 28.95 -15.19
CA THR A 570 34.01 27.98 -15.07
C THR A 570 33.52 26.73 -14.34
N ILE A 571 33.61 25.58 -15.00
CA ILE A 571 33.32 24.28 -14.41
C ILE A 571 34.64 23.62 -14.01
N ILE A 572 34.68 23.18 -12.75
CA ILE A 572 35.78 22.41 -12.19
C ILE A 572 35.29 20.97 -12.05
N ASP A 573 35.98 20.04 -12.69
CA ASP A 573 35.61 18.61 -12.71
C ASP A 573 36.85 17.72 -12.47
N LEU A 574 36.62 16.42 -12.25
CA LEU A 574 37.63 15.39 -12.12
C LEU A 574 37.53 14.41 -13.29
N ALA A 575 38.54 14.41 -14.16
CA ALA A 575 38.66 13.44 -15.24
C ALA A 575 39.43 12.20 -14.76
N PHE A 576 38.82 11.03 -14.87
CA PHE A 576 39.45 9.75 -14.56
C PHE A 576 40.16 9.20 -15.80
N THR A 577 41.37 8.72 -15.61
CA THR A 577 42.23 8.07 -16.61
C THR A 577 42.56 6.66 -16.13
N ARG A 578 43.11 5.80 -17.02
CA ARG A 578 43.48 4.41 -16.65
C ARG A 578 44.37 4.32 -15.41
N ASN A 579 45.17 5.36 -15.13
CA ASN A 579 46.18 5.34 -14.07
C ASN A 579 45.93 6.40 -12.96
N GLY A 580 44.73 7.00 -12.88
CA GLY A 580 44.41 7.95 -11.81
C GLY A 580 43.37 9.00 -12.17
N CYS A 581 43.17 10.00 -11.31
CA CYS A 581 42.25 11.12 -11.55
C CYS A 581 43.02 12.45 -11.65
N ARG A 582 42.58 13.34 -12.54
CA ARG A 582 43.13 14.70 -12.69
C ARG A 582 42.02 15.74 -12.66
N LYS A 583 42.30 16.89 -12.04
CA LYS A 583 41.40 18.04 -12.04
C LYS A 583 41.40 18.73 -13.41
N THR A 584 40.21 19.00 -13.93
CA THR A 584 40.01 19.74 -15.18
C THR A 584 39.24 21.03 -14.95
N ASN A 585 39.75 22.15 -15.45
CA ASN A 585 39.09 23.46 -15.39
C ASN A 585 38.69 23.92 -16.80
N VAL A 586 37.39 23.93 -17.10
CA VAL A 586 36.86 24.36 -18.41
C VAL A 586 36.03 25.62 -18.23
N LYS A 587 36.39 26.67 -18.99
CA LYS A 587 35.67 27.96 -19.00
C LYS A 587 34.74 28.01 -20.20
N TYR A 588 33.47 28.26 -19.97
CA TYR A 588 32.46 28.51 -20.99
C TYR A 588 32.25 30.01 -21.09
N ALA A 589 32.40 30.58 -22.29
CA ALA A 589 32.23 32.00 -22.53
C ALA A 589 31.29 32.23 -23.71
N GLY A 590 30.30 33.11 -23.54
CA GLY A 590 29.33 33.41 -24.60
C GLY A 590 28.61 34.73 -24.34
N MET A 591 28.10 35.36 -25.39
CA MET A 591 27.33 36.60 -25.28
C MET A 591 25.97 36.34 -24.65
N LYS A 592 25.52 37.23 -23.74
CA LYS A 592 24.17 37.14 -23.16
C LYS A 592 23.10 37.49 -24.20
N GLY A 593 21.98 36.78 -24.12
CA GLY A 593 20.71 37.20 -24.71
C GLY A 593 19.79 37.75 -23.62
N TYR A 594 19.00 38.76 -23.92
CA TYR A 594 17.98 39.31 -23.01
C TYR A 594 16.61 39.39 -23.69
#